data_AF-A0A2N1UYW6-F1
#
_entry.id   AF-A0A2N1UYW6-F1
#
_cell.length_a   1.000
_cell.length_b   1.000
_cell.length_c   1.000
_cell.angle_alpha   90.00
_cell.angle_beta   90.00
_cell.angle_gamma   90.00
#
_symmetry.space_group_name_H-M   'P 1'
#
loop_
_entity.id
_entity.type
_entity.pdbx_description
1 polymer ?
#
loop_
_entity_poly.entity_id
_entity_poly.type
_entity_poly.pdbx_seq_one_letter_code
_entity_poly.pdbx_strand_id
1 'polypeptide(L)'
;PCREGCGWLENTLKRIYAGDGTTKDLDLLVSVCNNIEGNTICALGDAAAWAVRGFVNKFRGDFEARVKATRVFQAPNIAHAKRATADTLIFES
;
A
#
# COMPACT_ATOMS: atom_id res chain seq x y z
N PRO A 1 16.80 -5.65 5.43
CA PRO A 1 15.53 -4.89 5.31
C PRO A 1 15.30 -4.12 3.98
N CYS A 2 16.29 -3.94 3.10
CA CYS A 2 16.10 -3.18 1.84
C CYS A 2 15.20 -3.89 0.80
N ARG A 3 15.40 -5.19 0.53
CA ARG A 3 14.65 -5.92 -0.50
C ARG A 3 13.15 -5.95 -0.20
N GLU A 4 12.79 -6.43 0.98
CA GLU A 4 11.39 -6.50 1.42
C GLU A 4 10.83 -5.10 1.73
N GLY A 5 11.62 -4.24 2.39
CA GLY A 5 11.20 -2.89 2.75
C GLY A 5 10.83 -2.04 1.54
N CYS A 6 11.67 -2.02 0.50
CA CYS A 6 11.37 -1.29 -0.73
C CYS A 6 10.14 -1.87 -1.45
N GLY A 7 9.95 -3.20 -1.45
CA GLY A 7 8.73 -3.81 -1.99
C GLY A 7 7.46 -3.40 -1.23
N TRP A 8 7.54 -3.31 0.10
CA TRP A 8 6.43 -2.82 0.92
C TRP A 8 6.11 -1.34 0.68
N LEU A 9 7.14 -0.50 0.53
CA LEU A 9 6.98 0.91 0.16
C LEU A 9 6.27 1.03 -1.19
N GLU A 10 6.76 0.32 -2.21
CA GLU A 10 6.18 0.33 -3.57
C GLU A 10 4.70 -0.13 -3.56
N ASN A 11 4.41 -1.26 -2.94
CA ASN A 11 3.06 -1.82 -2.89
C ASN A 11 2.09 -0.89 -2.15
N THR A 12 2.54 -0.25 -1.08
CA THR A 12 1.71 0.69 -0.31
C THR A 12 1.46 1.97 -1.10
N LEU A 13 2.47 2.51 -1.81
CA LEU A 13 2.30 3.65 -2.70
C LEU A 13 1.36 3.34 -3.86
N LYS A 14 1.48 2.17 -4.49
CA LYS A 14 0.54 1.72 -5.53
C LYS A 14 -0.89 1.61 -5.01
N ARG A 15 -1.07 1.09 -3.79
CA ARG A 15 -2.38 1.02 -3.12
C ARG A 15 -2.98 2.41 -2.89
N ILE A 16 -2.19 3.37 -2.41
CA ILE A 16 -2.63 4.76 -2.23
C ILE A 16 -3.00 5.39 -3.58
N TYR A 17 -2.19 5.14 -4.62
CA TYR A 17 -2.47 5.63 -5.97
C TYR A 17 -3.79 5.08 -6.54
N ALA A 18 -4.10 3.81 -6.27
CA ALA A 18 -5.34 3.13 -6.68
C ALA A 18 -6.59 3.61 -5.91
N GLY A 19 -6.46 4.45 -4.88
CA GLY A 19 -7.59 4.97 -4.10
C GLY A 19 -8.03 4.07 -2.93
N ASP A 20 -7.29 3.00 -2.67
CA ASP A 20 -7.51 2.07 -1.54
C ASP A 20 -6.56 2.34 -0.37
N GLY A 21 -5.86 3.46 -0.39
CA GLY A 21 -5.00 3.92 0.70
C GLY A 21 -5.79 4.46 1.88
N THR A 22 -5.25 4.24 3.08
CA THR A 22 -5.77 4.78 4.34
C THR A 22 -4.78 5.70 5.02
N THR A 23 -5.23 6.53 5.96
CA THR A 23 -4.34 7.38 6.77
C THR A 23 -3.29 6.54 7.52
N LYS A 24 -3.66 5.34 7.98
CA LYS A 24 -2.74 4.38 8.60
C LYS A 24 -1.65 3.89 7.65
N ASP A 25 -1.92 3.83 6.35
CA ASP A 25 -0.90 3.45 5.36
C ASP A 25 0.20 4.51 5.24
N LEU A 26 -0.13 5.80 5.47
CA LEU A 26 0.87 6.87 5.50
C LEU A 26 1.80 6.73 6.70
N ASP A 27 1.24 6.42 7.87
CA ASP A 27 2.04 6.15 9.07
C ASP A 27 2.88 4.88 8.91
N LEU A 28 2.34 3.87 8.22
CA LEU A 28 3.05 2.64 7.89
C LEU A 28 4.22 2.91 6.93
N LEU A 29 4.05 3.76 5.92
CA LEU A 29 5.16 4.15 5.03
C LEU A 29 6.32 4.75 5.84
N VAL A 30 6.02 5.65 6.78
CA VAL A 30 7.04 6.27 7.64
C VAL A 30 7.72 5.23 8.53
N SER A 31 6.97 4.31 9.14
CA SER A 31 7.55 3.28 10.00
C SER A 31 8.45 2.31 9.22
N VAL A 32 8.07 1.93 8.00
CA VAL A 32 8.89 1.12 7.11
C VAL A 32 10.16 1.87 6.71
N CYS A 33 10.08 3.17 6.40
CA CYS A 33 11.25 4.00 6.10
C CYS A 33 12.25 4.01 7.29
N ASN A 34 11.75 4.19 8.51
CA ASN A 34 12.59 4.20 9.72
C ASN A 34 13.24 2.83 9.99
N ASN A 35 12.60 1.73 9.59
CA ASN A 35 13.17 0.40 9.71
C ASN A 35 14.24 0.10 8.65
N ILE A 36 14.15 0.73 7.48
CA ILE A 36 15.17 0.61 6.43
C ILE A 36 16.39 1.44 6.82
N GLU A 37 16.18 2.70 7.22
CA GLU A 37 17.25 3.63 7.58
C GLU A 37 18.19 3.04 8.64
N GLY A 38 19.50 3.03 8.34
CA GLY A 38 20.53 2.58 9.27
C GLY A 38 20.63 1.06 9.44
N ASN A 39 19.70 0.30 8.84
CA ASN A 39 19.72 -1.16 8.83
C ASN A 39 20.03 -1.74 7.43
N THR A 40 20.48 -0.91 6.48
CA THR A 40 20.89 -1.36 5.15
C THR A 40 22.41 -1.32 4.97
N ILE A 41 22.94 -2.21 4.12
CA ILE A 41 24.38 -2.29 3.82
C ILE A 41 24.84 -1.26 2.79
N CYS A 42 23.91 -0.73 1.99
CA CYS A 42 24.21 0.14 0.86
C CYS A 42 23.37 1.42 0.95
N ALA A 43 23.99 2.56 0.66
CA ALA A 43 23.38 3.89 0.70
C ALA A 43 22.11 4.03 -0.17
N LEU A 44 21.93 3.17 -1.17
CA LEU A 44 20.72 3.16 -2.00
C LEU A 44 19.46 2.85 -1.17
N GLY A 45 19.56 1.96 -0.18
CA GLY A 45 18.43 1.60 0.67
C GLY A 45 17.96 2.78 1.51
N ASP A 46 18.90 3.48 2.15
CA ASP A 46 18.61 4.66 2.95
C ASP A 46 18.10 5.82 2.09
N ALA A 47 18.69 6.03 0.90
CA ALA A 47 18.24 7.05 -0.05
C ALA A 47 16.78 6.84 -0.48
N ALA A 48 16.37 5.60 -0.75
CA ALA A 48 14.99 5.27 -1.11
C ALA A 48 14.01 5.58 0.05
N ALA A 49 14.37 5.21 1.29
CA ALA A 49 13.57 5.51 2.47
C ALA A 49 13.45 7.03 2.72
N TRP A 50 14.55 7.77 2.58
CA TRP A 50 14.55 9.22 2.74
C TRP A 50 13.69 9.93 1.71
N ALA A 51 13.73 9.50 0.45
CA ALA A 51 12.89 10.06 -0.60
C ALA A 51 11.41 9.93 -0.23
N VAL A 52 10.94 8.70 0.05
CA VAL A 52 9.53 8.45 0.38
C VAL A 52 9.10 9.21 1.63
N ARG A 53 9.89 9.15 2.71
CA ARG A 53 9.61 9.89 3.95
C ARG A 53 9.53 11.41 3.71
N GLY A 54 10.45 11.96 2.93
CA GLY A 54 10.48 13.38 2.57
C GLY A 54 9.20 13.80 1.84
N PHE A 55 8.77 13.03 0.84
CA PHE A 55 7.52 13.29 0.11
C PHE A 55 6.29 13.20 1.02
N VAL A 56 6.18 12.12 1.80
CA VAL A 56 5.02 11.92 2.69
C VAL A 56 4.93 13.03 3.73
N ASN A 57 6.06 13.47 4.32
CA ASN A 57 6.05 14.53 5.31
C ASN A 57 5.75 15.91 4.70
N LYS A 58 6.33 16.21 3.52
CA LYS A 58 6.17 17.51 2.87
C LYS A 58 4.76 17.72 2.32
N PHE A 59 4.17 16.66 1.75
CA PHE A 59 2.88 16.69 1.07
C PHE A 59 1.80 15.94 1.85
N ARG A 60 1.97 15.78 3.17
CA ARG A 60 1.06 14.99 4.00
C ARG A 60 -0.40 15.39 3.82
N GLY A 61 -0.70 16.69 3.73
CA GLY A 61 -2.05 17.18 3.49
C GLY A 61 -2.66 16.69 2.18
N ASP A 62 -1.88 16.65 1.09
CA ASP A 62 -2.35 16.17 -0.22
C ASP A 62 -2.60 14.66 -0.20
N PHE A 63 -1.75 13.91 0.52
CA PHE A 63 -1.96 12.49 0.73
C PHE A 63 -3.21 12.22 1.57
N GLU A 64 -3.39 12.92 2.68
CA GLU A 64 -4.55 12.83 3.57
C GLU A 64 -5.86 13.17 2.87
N ALA A 65 -5.84 14.15 1.96
CA ALA A 65 -7.01 14.48 1.13
C ALA A 65 -7.39 13.37 0.12
N ARG A 66 -6.44 12.51 -0.26
CA ARG A 66 -6.64 11.44 -1.25
C ARG A 66 -6.95 10.07 -0.62
N VAL A 67 -6.58 9.85 0.64
CA VAL A 67 -6.83 8.59 1.37
C VAL A 67 -8.12 8.63 2.19
N LYS A 68 -8.66 7.46 2.51
CA LYS A 68 -9.86 7.31 3.36
C LYS A 68 -9.47 7.03 4.82
N ALA A 69 -10.33 7.35 5.77
CA ALA A 69 -10.10 7.07 7.20
C ALA A 69 -10.03 5.55 7.50
N THR A 70 -10.85 4.76 6.81
CA THR A 70 -10.95 3.31 7.01
C THR A 70 -11.09 2.61 5.66
N ARG A 71 -10.38 1.49 5.48
CA ARG A 71 -10.61 0.57 4.35
C ARG A 71 -11.53 -0.56 4.78
N VAL A 72 -12.44 -0.93 3.90
CA VAL A 72 -13.14 -2.22 3.97
C VAL A 72 -12.29 -3.21 3.20
N PHE A 73 -11.72 -4.19 3.88
CA PHE A 73 -11.02 -5.28 3.20
C PHE A 73 -12.07 -6.16 2.51
N GLN A 74 -12.29 -5.93 1.22
CA GLN A 74 -13.04 -6.85 0.40
C GLN A 74 -12.10 -8.02 0.11
N ALA A 75 -12.24 -9.12 0.86
CA ALA A 75 -11.52 -10.34 0.51
C ALA A 75 -11.91 -10.70 -0.94
N PRO A 76 -10.97 -10.79 -1.89
CA PRO A 76 -11.28 -11.48 -3.12
C PRO A 76 -11.71 -12.87 -2.68
N ASN A 77 -12.90 -13.32 -3.05
CA ASN A 77 -13.37 -14.65 -2.72
C ASN A 77 -12.49 -15.66 -3.48
N ILE A 78 -11.33 -16.01 -2.92
CA ILE A 78 -10.32 -16.86 -3.57
C ILE A 78 -10.89 -18.28 -3.77
N ALA A 79 -11.83 -18.70 -2.92
CA ALA A 79 -12.59 -19.94 -3.12
C ALA A 79 -13.61 -19.87 -4.29
N HIS A 80 -13.94 -18.68 -4.79
CA HIS A 80 -14.94 -18.42 -5.84
C HIS A 80 -14.39 -17.52 -6.97
N ALA A 81 -13.08 -17.52 -7.21
CA ALA A 81 -12.45 -16.80 -8.33
C ALA A 81 -12.92 -17.26 -9.73
N LYS A 82 -13.91 -18.17 -9.82
CA LYS A 82 -14.72 -18.52 -11.00
C LYS A 82 -16.22 -18.73 -10.70
N ARG A 83 -16.82 -18.04 -9.72
CA ARG A 83 -18.25 -18.24 -9.35
C ARG A 83 -19.11 -16.98 -9.33
N ALA A 84 -18.54 -15.77 -9.41
CA ALA A 84 -19.36 -14.56 -9.56
C ALA A 84 -20.05 -14.44 -10.94
N THR A 85 -19.74 -15.34 -11.89
CA THR A 85 -20.49 -15.57 -13.14
C THR A 85 -21.37 -16.81 -13.10
N ALA A 86 -21.43 -17.56 -12.00
CA ALA A 86 -22.24 -18.78 -11.92
C ALA A 86 -23.73 -18.46 -11.68
N ASP A 87 -24.05 -17.36 -10.99
CA ASP A 87 -25.45 -16.98 -10.73
C ASP A 87 -26.19 -16.54 -12.01
N THR A 88 -25.47 -16.17 -13.07
CA THR A 88 -26.06 -15.88 -14.40
C THR A 88 -26.35 -17.14 -15.21
N LEU A 89 -25.93 -18.34 -14.77
CA LEU A 89 -25.95 -19.56 -15.61
C LEU A 89 -26.93 -20.66 -15.15
N ILE A 90 -27.66 -20.50 -14.03
CA ILE A 90 -28.45 -21.61 -13.46
C ILE A 90 -29.94 -21.26 -13.20
N PHE A 91 -30.37 -20.00 -13.38
CA PHE A 91 -31.78 -19.60 -13.14
C PHE A 91 -32.51 -19.01 -14.36
N GLU A 92 -32.03 -19.26 -15.58
CA GLU A 92 -32.80 -19.09 -16.82
C GLU A 92 -33.02 -20.45 -17.50
N SER A 93 -34.01 -21.19 -17.00
CA SER A 93 -34.81 -22.17 -17.75
C SER A 93 -36.08 -22.51 -16.99
#